data_AF-D8MQN6-F1
#
_entry.id   AF-D8MQN6-F1
#
_cell.length_a   1.000
_cell.length_b   1.000
_cell.length_c   1.000
_cell.angle_alpha   90.00
_cell.angle_beta   90.00
_cell.angle_gamma   90.00
#
_symmetry.space_group_name_H-M   'P 1'
#
loop_
_entity.id
_entity.type
_entity.pdbx_description
1 polymer ?
#
loop_
_entity_poly.entity_id
_entity_poly.type
_entity_poly.pdbx_seq_one_letter_code
_entity_poly.pdbx_strand_id
1 'polypeptide(L)'
;MNRKQFIQSEGATCSNWTWSWSFVNHQKRMVIFGTWDVEQERERAVILREGWKKNSKDKKQPGYAQAIEHLQLVTEGYELYTFKMKFAEHPDNSEVGVIENFERKLVKRFLSKEGDVWYADFAANPFPDEIPMPDNFIEGAKTRVTVNSYERDPRARQECIRHYGTACKGCGFDFGKVYGEHGKGFIHVHHIKPIHTLGEGYSIDPIVDLIPLCPNCHAMVHLGNKLMTIEELKIKTGYI
;
A
#
# COMPACT_ATOMS: atom_id res chain seq x y z
N MET A 1 -21.73 -10.56 -10.13
CA MET A 1 -20.77 -9.88 -11.04
C MET A 1 -19.49 -10.69 -11.14
N ASN A 2 -19.10 -11.10 -12.34
CA ASN A 2 -17.85 -11.83 -12.60
C ASN A 2 -16.64 -10.88 -12.69
N ARG A 3 -15.41 -11.41 -12.74
CA ARG A 3 -14.17 -10.61 -12.77
C ARG A 3 -14.15 -9.61 -13.92
N LYS A 4 -14.52 -10.05 -15.12
CA LYS A 4 -14.55 -9.20 -16.31
C LYS A 4 -15.51 -8.03 -16.12
N GLN A 5 -16.74 -8.30 -15.70
CA GLN A 5 -17.74 -7.27 -15.44
C GLN A 5 -17.30 -6.27 -14.36
N PHE A 6 -16.63 -6.75 -13.32
CA PHE A 6 -16.08 -5.88 -12.26
C PHE A 6 -14.98 -4.94 -12.79
N ILE A 7 -14.00 -5.47 -13.53
CA ILE A 7 -12.95 -4.63 -14.12
C ILE A 7 -13.54 -3.64 -15.14
N GLN A 8 -14.52 -4.08 -15.93
CA GLN A 8 -15.21 -3.22 -16.89
C GLN A 8 -16.04 -2.13 -16.19
N SER A 9 -16.65 -2.39 -15.02
CA SER A 9 -17.36 -1.35 -14.26
C SER A 9 -16.44 -0.25 -13.76
N GLU A 10 -15.15 -0.56 -13.57
CA GLU A 10 -14.12 0.43 -13.24
C GLU A 10 -13.58 1.20 -14.47
N GLY A 11 -14.07 0.85 -15.67
CA GLY A 11 -13.65 1.40 -16.97
C GLY A 11 -12.29 0.86 -17.44
N ALA A 12 -11.79 -0.21 -16.83
CA ALA A 12 -10.51 -0.80 -17.17
C ALA A 12 -10.64 -1.93 -18.21
N THR A 13 -9.57 -2.15 -18.95
CA THR A 13 -9.48 -3.18 -20.00
C THR A 13 -8.14 -3.91 -19.94
N CYS A 14 -8.01 -4.96 -20.75
CA CYS A 14 -6.77 -5.71 -20.96
C CYS A 14 -6.74 -6.28 -22.38
N SER A 15 -5.60 -6.81 -22.79
CA SER A 15 -5.41 -7.41 -24.11
C SER A 15 -6.15 -8.74 -24.26
N ASN A 16 -6.30 -9.50 -23.17
CA ASN A 16 -7.09 -10.74 -23.20
C ASN A 16 -7.61 -11.17 -21.81
N TRP A 17 -8.91 -11.40 -21.71
CA TRP A 17 -9.58 -11.75 -20.46
C TRP A 17 -9.28 -13.16 -19.93
N THR A 18 -8.68 -14.05 -20.71
CA THR A 18 -8.37 -15.43 -20.27
C THR A 18 -7.07 -15.50 -19.49
N TRP A 19 -6.02 -14.81 -19.95
CA TRP A 19 -4.68 -14.88 -19.36
C TRP A 19 -4.21 -13.61 -18.65
N SER A 20 -4.95 -12.50 -18.75
CA SER A 20 -4.57 -11.25 -18.06
C SER A 20 -4.83 -11.31 -16.56
N TRP A 21 -3.84 -10.90 -15.78
CA TRP A 21 -3.97 -10.60 -14.34
C TRP A 21 -3.74 -9.11 -14.02
N SER A 22 -3.44 -8.30 -15.04
CA SER A 22 -3.28 -6.86 -14.96
C SER A 22 -4.26 -6.15 -15.90
N PHE A 23 -4.71 -4.95 -15.54
CA PHE A 23 -5.72 -4.18 -16.29
C PHE A 23 -5.40 -2.69 -16.23
N VAL A 24 -5.85 -1.91 -17.21
CA VAL A 24 -5.57 -0.48 -17.30
C VAL A 24 -6.83 0.31 -17.67
N ASN A 25 -6.97 1.49 -17.05
CA ASN A 25 -7.90 2.54 -17.47
C ASN A 25 -7.08 3.82 -17.72
N HIS A 26 -6.87 4.16 -19.00
CA HIS A 26 -6.10 5.34 -19.39
C HIS A 26 -6.81 6.66 -19.06
N GLN A 27 -8.14 6.70 -19.07
CA GLN A 27 -8.90 7.92 -18.75
C GLN A 27 -8.73 8.31 -17.28
N LYS A 28 -8.76 7.32 -16.37
CA LYS A 28 -8.54 7.52 -14.93
C LYS A 28 -7.07 7.43 -14.51
N ARG A 29 -6.15 7.20 -15.45
CA ARG A 29 -4.72 6.90 -15.18
C ARG A 29 -4.55 5.83 -14.09
N MET A 30 -5.24 4.71 -14.25
CA MET A 30 -5.33 3.64 -13.25
C MET A 30 -4.80 2.32 -13.80
N VAL A 31 -4.01 1.61 -13.01
CA VAL A 31 -3.53 0.25 -13.25
C VAL A 31 -4.03 -0.66 -12.14
N ILE A 32 -4.58 -1.82 -12.50
CA ILE A 32 -5.17 -2.77 -11.56
C ILE A 32 -4.47 -4.12 -11.69
N PHE A 33 -4.08 -4.74 -10.58
CA PHE A 33 -3.58 -6.12 -10.52
C PHE A 33 -4.47 -7.02 -9.67
N GLY A 34 -4.69 -8.25 -10.12
CA GLY A 34 -5.24 -9.30 -9.28
C GLY A 34 -4.11 -9.94 -8.44
N THR A 35 -4.26 -9.98 -7.12
CA THR A 35 -3.29 -10.60 -6.21
C THR A 35 -3.89 -11.85 -5.57
N TRP A 36 -3.17 -12.97 -5.58
CA TRP A 36 -3.59 -14.18 -4.90
C TRP A 36 -3.54 -14.02 -3.37
N ASP A 37 -4.47 -14.64 -2.67
CA ASP A 37 -4.48 -14.71 -1.21
C ASP A 37 -3.33 -15.56 -0.64
N VAL A 38 -2.88 -16.57 -1.40
CA VAL A 38 -1.78 -17.49 -1.04
C VAL A 38 -0.37 -16.98 -1.39
N GLU A 39 -0.24 -16.06 -2.35
CA GLU A 39 1.07 -15.57 -2.80
C GLU A 39 1.47 -14.31 -2.00
N GLN A 40 1.85 -14.54 -0.73
CA GLN A 40 2.31 -13.50 0.17
C GLN A 40 3.72 -13.80 0.68
N GLU A 41 4.69 -12.91 0.40
CA GLU A 41 6.02 -12.98 1.01
C GLU A 41 6.13 -11.96 2.12
N ARG A 42 6.37 -12.38 3.36
CA ARG A 42 6.43 -11.47 4.52
C ARG A 42 5.19 -10.58 4.63
N GLU A 43 4.01 -11.16 4.39
CA GLU A 43 2.72 -10.46 4.31
C GLU A 43 2.66 -9.41 3.19
N ARG A 44 3.47 -9.54 2.13
CA ARG A 44 3.49 -8.65 0.97
C ARG A 44 2.74 -9.18 -0.24
N ALA A 45 1.92 -8.35 -0.88
CA ALA A 45 1.15 -8.74 -2.05
C ALA A 45 2.05 -8.72 -3.29
N VAL A 46 2.37 -9.91 -3.80
CA VAL A 46 3.19 -10.08 -5.00
C VAL A 46 2.31 -9.87 -6.23
N ILE A 47 2.75 -9.00 -7.14
CA ILE A 47 2.03 -8.72 -8.41
C ILE A 47 2.77 -9.22 -9.65
N LEU A 48 4.10 -9.44 -9.56
CA LEU A 48 4.90 -10.01 -10.63
C LEU A 48 6.21 -10.60 -10.09
N ARG A 49 6.71 -11.67 -10.73
CA ARG A 49 8.06 -12.20 -10.53
C ARG A 49 8.74 -12.38 -11.88
N GLU A 50 10.04 -12.10 -12.01
CA GLU A 50 10.76 -12.30 -13.30
C GLU A 50 10.66 -13.75 -13.80
N GLY A 51 10.64 -14.71 -12.87
CA GLY A 51 10.43 -16.13 -13.16
C GLY A 51 9.09 -16.45 -13.85
N TRP A 52 8.07 -15.60 -13.76
CA TRP A 52 6.77 -15.80 -14.42
C TRP A 52 6.80 -15.53 -15.92
N LYS A 53 7.93 -15.06 -16.47
CA LYS A 53 8.12 -14.80 -17.91
C LYS A 53 7.83 -16.04 -18.76
N LYS A 54 8.11 -17.23 -18.23
CA LYS A 54 7.86 -18.51 -18.89
C LYS A 54 7.09 -19.45 -17.96
N ASN A 55 6.38 -20.43 -18.52
CA ASN A 55 5.70 -21.47 -17.75
C ASN A 55 6.62 -22.70 -17.54
N SER A 56 6.11 -23.74 -16.86
CA SER A 56 6.82 -25.02 -16.62
C SER A 56 7.28 -25.72 -17.91
N LYS A 57 6.73 -25.34 -19.07
CA LYS A 57 7.07 -25.87 -20.40
C LYS A 57 7.95 -24.90 -21.23
N ASP A 58 8.61 -23.94 -20.56
CA ASP A 58 9.47 -22.90 -21.16
C ASP A 58 8.78 -21.99 -22.19
N LYS A 59 7.44 -21.95 -22.21
CA LYS A 59 6.68 -21.07 -23.12
C LYS A 59 6.50 -19.69 -22.50
N LYS A 60 6.75 -18.65 -23.29
CA LYS A 60 6.50 -17.25 -22.89
C LYS A 60 5.03 -17.03 -22.55
N GLN A 61 4.78 -16.29 -21.48
CA GLN A 61 3.42 -15.94 -21.04
C GLN A 61 3.05 -14.54 -21.56
N PRO A 62 2.02 -14.37 -22.40
CA PRO A 62 1.64 -13.06 -22.93
C PRO A 62 1.16 -12.11 -21.82
N GLY A 63 0.55 -12.63 -20.75
CA GLY A 63 0.17 -11.85 -19.57
C GLY A 63 1.35 -11.19 -18.87
N TYR A 64 2.54 -11.80 -18.96
CA TYR A 64 3.75 -11.24 -18.36
C TYR A 64 4.17 -9.95 -19.07
N ALA A 65 4.15 -9.96 -20.41
CA ALA A 65 4.48 -8.76 -21.19
C ALA A 65 3.52 -7.61 -20.91
N GLN A 66 2.21 -7.90 -20.87
CA GLN A 66 1.20 -6.91 -20.52
C GLN A 66 1.37 -6.39 -19.07
N ALA A 67 1.71 -7.26 -18.12
CA ALA A 67 1.99 -6.84 -16.74
C ALA A 67 3.18 -5.87 -16.68
N ILE A 68 4.27 -6.13 -17.40
CA ILE A 68 5.42 -5.22 -17.49
C ILE A 68 5.02 -3.88 -18.09
N GLU A 69 4.23 -3.86 -19.17
CA GLU A 69 3.71 -2.62 -19.77
C GLU A 69 2.87 -1.82 -18.77
N HIS A 70 2.00 -2.49 -18.01
CA HIS A 70 1.21 -1.83 -16.97
C HIS A 70 2.06 -1.32 -15.80
N LEU A 71 3.13 -2.02 -15.41
CA LEU A 71 4.07 -1.53 -14.39
C LEU A 71 4.78 -0.26 -14.85
N GLN A 72 5.14 -0.17 -16.14
CA GLN A 72 5.73 1.02 -16.72
C GLN A 72 4.76 2.22 -16.67
N LEU A 73 3.46 2.00 -16.86
CA LEU A 73 2.47 3.07 -16.68
C LEU A 73 2.42 3.59 -15.24
N VAL A 74 2.61 2.71 -14.24
CA VAL A 74 2.66 3.11 -12.82
C VAL A 74 3.88 4.00 -12.56
N THR A 75 5.05 3.67 -13.11
CA THR A 75 6.25 4.53 -13.00
C THR A 75 6.08 5.86 -13.72
N GLU A 76 5.25 5.91 -14.77
CA GLU A 76 4.84 7.13 -15.48
C GLU A 76 3.70 7.91 -14.78
N GLY A 77 3.35 7.52 -13.55
CA GLY A 77 2.41 8.23 -12.68
C GLY A 77 0.96 7.79 -12.84
N TYR A 78 0.71 6.53 -13.20
CA TYR A 78 -0.61 5.92 -13.03
C TYR A 78 -0.75 5.41 -11.59
N GLU A 79 -1.96 5.48 -11.05
CA GLU A 79 -2.27 4.96 -9.73
C GLU A 79 -2.40 3.43 -9.78
N LEU A 80 -1.75 2.73 -8.86
CA LEU A 80 -1.81 1.28 -8.73
C LEU A 80 -2.92 0.86 -7.77
N TYR A 81 -3.71 -0.12 -8.19
CA TYR A 81 -4.75 -0.75 -7.39
C TYR A 81 -4.63 -2.27 -7.43
N THR A 82 -5.11 -2.93 -6.39
CA THR A 82 -5.24 -4.39 -6.36
C THR A 82 -6.63 -4.84 -5.92
N PHE A 83 -6.99 -6.07 -6.30
CA PHE A 83 -8.11 -6.80 -5.73
C PHE A 83 -7.67 -8.22 -5.39
N LYS A 84 -8.19 -8.77 -4.30
CA LYS A 84 -7.80 -10.10 -3.80
C LYS A 84 -8.54 -11.20 -4.55
N MET A 85 -7.81 -12.21 -5.00
CA MET A 85 -8.33 -13.43 -5.61
C MET A 85 -8.11 -14.60 -4.65
N LYS A 86 -9.15 -15.40 -4.45
CA LYS A 86 -9.07 -16.66 -3.71
C LYS A 86 -8.60 -17.77 -4.65
N PHE A 87 -7.48 -18.37 -4.30
CA PHE A 87 -6.92 -19.50 -5.03
C PHE A 87 -7.70 -20.79 -4.75
N ALA A 88 -7.97 -21.56 -5.80
CA ALA A 88 -8.34 -22.97 -5.72
C ALA A 88 -7.52 -23.77 -6.73
N GLU A 89 -7.22 -25.03 -6.41
CA GLU A 89 -6.56 -25.94 -7.34
C GLU A 89 -7.51 -26.35 -8.47
N HIS A 90 -7.01 -26.43 -9.70
CA HIS A 90 -7.81 -27.01 -10.78
C HIS A 90 -8.03 -28.51 -10.50
N PRO A 91 -9.29 -29.01 -10.57
CA PRO A 91 -9.62 -30.40 -10.24
C PRO A 91 -8.76 -31.43 -10.96
N ASP A 92 -8.43 -31.15 -12.23
CA ASP A 92 -7.68 -32.05 -13.10
C ASP A 92 -6.18 -31.68 -13.27
N ASN A 93 -5.70 -30.58 -12.68
CA ASN A 93 -4.30 -30.15 -12.85
C ASN A 93 -3.84 -29.18 -11.73
N SER A 94 -3.17 -29.71 -10.71
CA SER A 94 -2.66 -28.92 -9.58
C SER A 94 -1.62 -27.85 -9.95
N GLU A 95 -1.04 -27.88 -11.16
CA GLU A 95 -0.14 -26.81 -11.64
C GLU A 95 -0.90 -25.55 -12.10
N VAL A 96 -2.23 -25.60 -12.22
CA VAL A 96 -3.06 -24.50 -12.70
C VAL A 96 -3.94 -24.00 -11.57
N GLY A 97 -3.67 -22.79 -11.10
CA GLY A 97 -4.55 -22.09 -10.16
C GLY A 97 -5.83 -21.59 -10.83
N VAL A 98 -6.97 -21.83 -10.20
CA VAL A 98 -8.27 -21.28 -10.60
C VAL A 98 -8.71 -20.25 -9.57
N ILE A 99 -9.37 -19.19 -10.04
CA ILE A 99 -9.98 -18.19 -9.15
C ILE A 99 -11.33 -18.74 -8.69
N GLU A 100 -11.40 -19.22 -7.44
CA GLU A 100 -12.66 -19.66 -6.84
C GLU A 100 -13.61 -18.47 -6.62
N ASN A 101 -13.05 -17.37 -6.10
CA ASN A 101 -13.77 -16.14 -5.81
C ASN A 101 -12.80 -14.95 -5.78
N PHE A 102 -13.32 -13.72 -5.75
CA PHE A 102 -12.50 -12.52 -5.59
C PHE A 102 -13.27 -11.43 -4.85
N GLU A 103 -12.55 -10.54 -4.18
CA GLU A 103 -13.11 -9.37 -3.53
C GLU A 103 -13.45 -8.29 -4.57
N ARG A 104 -14.70 -7.84 -4.58
CA ARG A 104 -15.20 -6.78 -5.49
C ARG A 104 -14.87 -5.39 -4.93
N LYS A 105 -13.61 -5.19 -4.58
CA LYS A 105 -13.11 -3.94 -4.00
C LYS A 105 -11.71 -3.71 -4.51
N LEU A 106 -11.50 -2.55 -5.13
CA LEU A 106 -10.17 -2.08 -5.45
C LEU A 106 -9.56 -1.42 -4.21
N VAL A 107 -8.29 -1.71 -3.98
CA VAL A 107 -7.49 -1.13 -2.91
C VAL A 107 -6.31 -0.44 -3.54
N LYS A 108 -6.14 0.86 -3.29
CA LYS A 108 -4.98 1.62 -3.78
C LYS A 108 -3.70 1.08 -3.12
N ARG A 109 -2.67 0.88 -3.92
CA ARG A 109 -1.36 0.34 -3.53
C ARG A 109 -0.23 1.19 -4.10
N PHE A 110 0.97 0.90 -3.66
CA PHE A 110 2.20 1.52 -4.13
C PHE A 110 3.14 0.44 -4.65
N LEU A 111 3.77 0.74 -5.78
CA LEU A 111 4.68 -0.18 -6.43
C LEU A 111 6.03 -0.17 -5.71
N SER A 112 6.57 -1.35 -5.42
CA SER A 112 7.96 -1.52 -5.02
C SER A 112 8.55 -2.75 -5.71
N LYS A 113 9.88 -2.78 -5.83
CA LYS A 113 10.63 -3.90 -6.40
C LYS A 113 11.76 -4.28 -5.44
N GLU A 114 11.86 -5.57 -5.10
CA GLU A 114 13.02 -6.12 -4.40
C GLU A 114 13.55 -7.34 -5.16
N GLY A 115 14.81 -7.30 -5.57
CA GLY A 115 15.39 -8.30 -6.45
C GLY A 115 14.56 -8.49 -7.72
N ASP A 116 14.04 -9.70 -7.90
CA ASP A 116 13.29 -10.12 -9.10
C ASP A 116 11.76 -10.11 -8.88
N VAL A 117 11.28 -9.46 -7.83
CA VAL A 117 9.87 -9.48 -7.41
C VAL A 117 9.31 -8.07 -7.30
N TRP A 118 8.12 -7.88 -7.85
CA TRP A 118 7.34 -6.64 -7.72
C TRP A 118 6.20 -6.85 -6.72
N TYR A 119 6.06 -5.89 -5.82
CA TYR A 119 5.05 -5.87 -4.76
C TYR A 119 4.11 -4.67 -4.91
N ALA A 120 2.91 -4.82 -4.35
CA ALA A 120 1.88 -3.79 -4.29
C ALA A 120 1.58 -3.39 -2.83
N ASP A 121 2.50 -2.61 -2.25
CA ASP A 121 2.51 -2.21 -0.83
C ASP A 121 1.37 -1.24 -0.46
N PHE A 122 1.05 -1.14 0.83
CA PHE A 122 0.04 -0.18 1.32
C PHE A 122 0.59 1.23 1.50
N ALA A 123 1.92 1.40 1.51
CA ALA A 123 2.59 2.68 1.68
C ALA A 123 3.61 2.90 0.56
N ALA A 124 3.71 4.13 0.05
CA ALA A 124 4.71 4.54 -0.94
C ALA A 124 6.14 4.40 -0.41
N ASN A 125 6.25 4.55 0.91
CA ASN A 125 7.46 4.40 1.66
C ASN A 125 7.08 3.91 3.06
N PRO A 126 7.77 2.90 3.64
CA PRO A 126 7.61 2.57 5.06
C PRO A 126 7.94 3.74 5.99
N PHE A 127 8.65 4.76 5.51
CA PHE A 127 8.95 6.00 6.23
C PHE A 127 8.10 7.16 5.69
N PRO A 128 7.13 7.67 6.47
CA PRO A 128 6.17 8.70 6.04
C PRO A 128 6.78 10.05 5.62
N ASP A 129 8.04 10.29 5.97
CA ASP A 129 8.77 11.54 5.71
C ASP A 129 9.88 11.39 4.66
N GLU A 130 10.10 10.18 4.15
CA GLU A 130 11.07 9.94 3.09
C GLU A 130 10.38 9.92 1.72
N ILE A 131 10.92 10.72 0.81
CA ILE A 131 10.47 10.78 -0.58
C ILE A 131 11.11 9.61 -1.33
N PRO A 132 10.38 8.86 -2.17
CA PRO A 132 10.99 7.87 -3.06
C PRO A 132 12.10 8.53 -3.88
N MET A 133 13.34 8.08 -3.67
CA MET A 133 14.50 8.62 -4.37
C MET A 133 14.55 8.04 -5.80
N PRO A 134 14.85 8.84 -6.84
CA PRO A 134 15.27 8.29 -8.12
C PRO A 134 16.58 7.52 -7.95
N ASP A 135 16.85 6.53 -8.81
CA ASP A 135 17.97 5.56 -8.75
C ASP A 135 19.40 6.17 -8.65
N ASN A 136 19.53 7.50 -8.73
CA ASN A 136 20.80 8.21 -8.61
C ASN A 136 20.94 8.87 -7.24
N PHE A 137 21.98 8.45 -6.50
CA PHE A 137 22.41 9.04 -5.23
C PHE A 137 23.05 10.41 -5.42
N ILE A 138 22.28 11.42 -5.83
CA ILE A 138 22.72 12.81 -5.86
C ILE A 138 22.33 13.46 -4.53
N GLU A 139 23.31 13.63 -3.64
CA GLU A 139 23.14 14.35 -2.38
C GLU A 139 22.66 15.79 -2.64
N GLY A 140 21.59 16.21 -1.97
CA GLY A 140 21.02 17.57 -2.10
C GLY A 140 20.05 17.78 -3.27
N ALA A 141 19.64 16.73 -3.98
CA ALA A 141 18.57 16.83 -4.99
C ALA A 141 17.27 17.34 -4.35
N LYS A 142 16.73 18.43 -4.87
CA LYS A 142 15.48 19.04 -4.39
C LYS A 142 14.29 18.43 -5.12
N THR A 143 13.54 17.56 -4.46
CA THR A 143 12.25 17.06 -4.97
C THR A 143 11.12 17.91 -4.41
N ARG A 144 10.33 18.54 -5.30
CA ARG A 144 9.11 19.28 -4.89
C ARG A 144 7.97 18.29 -4.78
N VAL A 145 7.54 17.99 -3.56
CA VAL A 145 6.38 17.15 -3.28
C VAL A 145 5.15 18.03 -3.12
N THR A 146 4.16 17.84 -3.98
CA THR A 146 2.84 18.44 -3.81
C THR A 146 2.04 17.56 -2.87
N VAL A 147 1.92 17.97 -1.60
CA VAL A 147 1.06 17.28 -0.64
C VAL A 147 -0.33 17.93 -0.73
N ASN A 148 -1.39 17.14 -0.88
CA ASN A 148 -2.75 17.69 -0.85
C ASN A 148 -2.98 18.31 0.54
N SER A 149 -3.25 19.62 0.60
CA SER A 149 -3.44 20.34 1.87
C SER A 149 -4.62 19.82 2.69
N TYR A 150 -5.56 19.12 2.04
CA TYR A 150 -6.68 18.44 2.68
C TYR A 150 -6.25 17.21 3.51
N GLU A 151 -5.14 16.55 3.16
CA GLU A 151 -4.69 15.29 3.77
C GLU A 151 -3.97 15.47 5.11
N ARG A 152 -3.50 16.68 5.42
CA ARG A 152 -2.80 17.01 6.68
C ARG A 152 -3.24 18.38 7.20
N ASP A 153 -4.45 18.47 7.74
CA ASP A 153 -4.91 19.67 8.45
C ASP A 153 -4.09 19.86 9.76
N PRO A 154 -3.29 20.94 9.89
CA PRO A 154 -2.52 21.19 11.10
C PRO A 154 -3.38 21.31 12.36
N ARG A 155 -4.65 21.74 12.21
CA ARG A 155 -5.61 21.86 13.31
C ARG A 155 -6.00 20.48 13.85
N ALA A 156 -6.25 19.52 12.96
CA ALA A 156 -6.56 18.15 13.35
C ALA A 156 -5.40 17.51 14.10
N ARG A 157 -4.17 17.71 13.63
CA ARG A 157 -2.96 17.30 14.36
C ARG A 157 -2.89 17.93 15.74
N GLN A 158 -3.13 19.24 15.84
CA GLN A 158 -3.03 19.97 17.10
C GLN A 158 -4.10 19.53 18.11
N GLU A 159 -5.33 19.30 17.66
CA GLU A 159 -6.40 18.76 18.50
C GLU A 159 -6.12 17.33 18.98
N CYS A 160 -5.58 16.47 18.11
CA CYS A 160 -5.13 15.13 18.50
C CYS A 160 -4.07 15.19 19.60
N ILE A 161 -3.04 16.03 19.43
CA ILE A 161 -1.98 16.20 20.44
C ILE A 161 -2.52 16.83 21.73
N ARG A 162 -3.45 17.80 21.62
CA ARG A 162 -4.10 18.44 22.78
C ARG A 162 -4.87 17.42 23.62
N HIS A 163 -5.55 16.47 22.97
CA HIS A 163 -6.32 15.44 23.65
C HIS A 163 -5.43 14.31 24.20
N TYR A 164 -4.52 13.77 23.39
CA TYR A 164 -3.77 12.56 23.72
C TYR A 164 -2.39 12.80 24.36
N GLY A 165 -1.85 14.00 24.24
CA GLY A 165 -0.48 14.35 24.59
C GLY A 165 0.55 13.90 23.55
N THR A 166 1.82 13.98 23.93
CA THR A 166 2.99 13.68 23.07
C THR A 166 3.60 12.32 23.31
N ALA A 167 3.09 11.56 24.30
CA ALA A 167 3.54 10.20 24.54
C ALA A 167 3.01 9.26 23.45
N CYS A 168 3.90 8.47 22.86
CA CYS A 168 3.57 7.48 21.85
C CYS A 168 2.53 6.49 22.39
N LYS A 169 1.41 6.32 21.69
CA LYS A 169 0.38 5.33 22.07
C LYS A 169 0.73 3.89 21.70
N GLY A 170 1.81 3.69 20.96
CA GLY A 170 2.36 2.38 20.64
C GLY A 170 3.36 1.86 21.66
N CYS A 171 4.23 2.70 22.23
CA CYS A 171 5.32 2.25 23.12
C CYS A 171 5.51 3.11 24.38
N GLY A 172 4.69 4.13 24.60
CA GLY A 172 4.80 5.04 25.74
C GLY A 172 5.96 6.05 25.66
N PHE A 173 6.82 5.97 24.65
CA PHE A 173 7.95 6.89 24.49
C PHE A 173 7.49 8.35 24.39
N ASP A 174 8.12 9.24 25.17
CA ASP A 174 7.86 10.67 25.16
C ASP A 174 9.17 11.43 24.96
N PHE A 175 9.27 12.17 23.86
CA PHE A 175 10.47 12.91 23.50
C PHE A 175 10.78 14.02 24.50
N GLY A 176 9.77 14.70 25.05
CA GLY A 176 9.98 15.76 26.04
C GLY A 176 10.55 15.22 27.35
N LYS A 177 10.12 14.02 27.77
CA LYS A 177 10.67 13.36 28.96
C LYS A 177 12.11 12.90 28.78
N VAL A 178 12.48 12.42 27.58
CA VAL A 178 13.80 11.85 27.31
C VAL A 178 14.82 12.91 26.88
N TYR A 179 14.43 13.84 26.01
CA TYR A 179 15.30 14.86 25.41
C TYR A 179 15.10 16.27 25.97
N GLY A 180 14.23 16.43 26.98
CA GLY A 180 13.93 17.74 27.57
C GLY A 180 13.28 18.70 26.58
N GLU A 181 13.67 19.98 26.64
CA GLU A 181 13.05 21.03 25.82
C GLU A 181 13.21 20.78 24.31
N HIS A 182 14.28 20.10 23.88
CA HIS A 182 14.50 19.78 22.47
C HIS A 182 13.44 18.82 21.90
N GLY A 183 12.93 17.90 22.73
CA GLY A 183 11.92 16.91 22.33
C GLY A 183 10.48 17.34 22.62
N LYS A 184 10.27 18.53 23.18
CA LYS A 184 8.96 18.98 23.63
C LYS A 184 8.01 19.19 22.46
N GLY A 185 6.82 18.59 22.54
CA GLY A 185 5.84 18.67 21.45
C GLY A 185 6.15 17.75 20.26
N PHE A 186 7.32 17.09 20.24
CA PHE A 186 7.74 16.27 19.11
C PHE A 186 7.08 14.88 19.17
N ILE A 187 6.18 14.63 18.23
CA ILE A 187 5.52 13.33 18.03
C ILE A 187 4.94 13.26 16.61
N HIS A 188 4.83 12.09 16.00
CA HIS A 188 4.10 11.93 14.73
C HIS A 188 2.62 11.68 15.02
N VAL A 189 1.74 12.08 14.13
CA VAL A 189 0.30 11.78 14.22
C VAL A 189 -0.07 10.89 13.03
N HIS A 190 -0.60 9.72 13.35
CA HIS A 190 -0.93 8.66 12.40
C HIS A 190 -2.44 8.55 12.26
N HIS A 191 -2.93 8.30 11.04
CA HIS A 191 -4.34 8.02 10.80
C HIS A 191 -4.61 6.53 11.03
N ILE A 192 -5.42 6.20 12.04
CA ILE A 192 -5.75 4.81 12.41
C ILE A 192 -6.37 4.07 11.22
N LYS A 193 -7.24 4.76 10.48
CA LYS A 193 -7.77 4.27 9.20
C LYS A 193 -7.02 4.94 8.06
N PRO A 194 -6.49 4.19 7.09
CA PRO A 194 -5.80 4.78 5.96
C PRO A 194 -6.74 5.71 5.17
N ILE A 195 -6.26 6.92 4.89
CA ILE A 195 -7.04 8.00 4.26
C ILE A 195 -7.67 7.58 2.93
N HIS A 196 -7.01 6.71 2.15
CA HIS A 196 -7.55 6.21 0.88
C HIS A 196 -8.81 5.32 1.03
N THR A 197 -9.17 4.95 2.25
CA THR A 197 -10.43 4.24 2.55
C THR A 197 -11.54 5.19 2.99
N LEU A 198 -11.24 6.46 3.23
CA LEU A 198 -12.19 7.50 3.60
C LEU A 198 -12.73 8.11 2.29
N GLY A 199 -14.05 8.12 2.12
CA GLY A 199 -14.69 8.63 0.91
C GLY A 199 -14.53 10.15 0.73
N GLU A 200 -14.82 10.64 -0.48
CA GLU A 200 -14.87 12.08 -0.74
C GLU A 200 -15.85 12.79 0.23
N GLY A 201 -15.39 13.87 0.87
CA GLY A 201 -16.19 14.63 1.85
C GLY A 201 -16.17 14.09 3.29
N TYR A 202 -15.36 13.07 3.60
CA TYR A 202 -15.21 12.60 4.97
C TYR A 202 -14.56 13.67 5.86
N SER A 203 -15.27 14.09 6.90
CA SER A 203 -14.73 14.98 7.94
C SER A 203 -13.95 14.15 8.96
N ILE A 204 -12.65 14.41 9.06
CA ILE A 204 -11.76 13.75 10.02
C ILE A 204 -12.16 14.14 11.45
N ASP A 205 -12.28 13.16 12.33
CA ASP A 205 -12.35 13.37 13.78
C ASP A 205 -10.94 13.18 14.39
N PRO A 206 -10.30 14.25 14.89
CA PRO A 206 -8.94 14.18 15.45
C PRO A 206 -8.76 13.23 16.66
N ILE A 207 -9.85 12.87 17.33
CA ILE A 207 -9.84 11.96 18.47
C ILE A 207 -10.02 10.53 17.99
N VAL A 208 -10.97 10.30 17.08
CA VAL A 208 -11.31 8.93 16.64
C VAL A 208 -10.38 8.42 15.54
N ASP A 209 -9.95 9.28 14.63
CA ASP A 209 -9.23 8.88 13.41
C ASP A 209 -7.72 9.04 13.52
N LEU A 210 -7.21 9.76 14.52
CA LEU A 210 -5.81 10.09 14.66
C LEU A 210 -5.21 9.58 15.98
N ILE A 211 -3.94 9.21 15.94
CA ILE A 211 -3.22 8.74 17.13
C ILE A 211 -1.75 9.20 17.15
N PRO A 212 -1.20 9.65 18.30
CA PRO A 212 0.21 9.99 18.41
C PRO A 212 1.11 8.75 18.44
N LEU A 213 2.12 8.71 17.57
CA LEU A 213 3.14 7.66 17.50
C LEU A 213 4.54 8.28 17.39
N CYS A 214 5.55 7.64 17.99
CA CYS A 214 6.95 8.02 17.73
C CYS A 214 7.34 7.63 16.29
N PRO A 215 8.37 8.23 15.69
CA PRO A 215 8.82 7.93 14.33
C PRO A 215 9.02 6.42 14.09
N ASN A 216 9.61 5.72 15.05
CA ASN A 216 9.86 4.28 14.96
C ASN A 216 8.54 3.49 14.92
N CYS A 217 7.62 3.76 15.86
CA CYS A 217 6.30 3.12 15.88
C CYS A 217 5.47 3.45 14.64
N HIS A 218 5.55 4.69 14.17
CA HIS A 218 4.85 5.12 12.95
C HIS A 218 5.35 4.35 11.73
N ALA A 219 6.67 4.19 11.59
CA ALA A 219 7.26 3.38 10.53
C ALA A 219 6.83 1.91 10.62
N MET A 220 6.83 1.32 11.83
CA MET A 220 6.42 -0.08 12.02
C MET A 220 4.96 -0.34 11.63
N VAL A 221 4.07 0.65 11.80
CA VAL A 221 2.67 0.53 11.37
C VAL A 221 2.53 0.47 9.85
N HIS A 222 3.42 1.15 9.13
CA HIS A 222 3.41 1.22 7.66
C HIS A 222 4.28 0.16 6.97
N LEU A 223 5.08 -0.59 7.73
CA LEU A 223 5.99 -1.59 7.18
C LEU A 223 5.24 -2.86 6.73
N GLY A 224 5.32 -3.23 5.45
CA GLY A 224 4.73 -4.46 4.88
C GLY A 224 3.48 -4.22 4.02
N ASN A 225 2.75 -5.29 3.64
CA ASN A 225 1.44 -5.16 2.96
C ASN A 225 0.25 -5.47 3.85
N LYS A 226 0.34 -5.18 5.14
CA LYS A 226 -0.83 -4.98 5.98
C LYS A 226 -0.51 -3.82 6.90
N LEU A 227 -1.43 -2.86 7.02
CA LEU A 227 -1.31 -1.86 8.07
C LEU A 227 -1.46 -2.57 9.41
N MET A 228 -0.43 -2.46 10.24
CA MET A 228 -0.48 -2.99 11.59
C MET A 228 -1.43 -2.16 12.43
N THR A 229 -2.31 -2.81 13.18
CA THR A 229 -3.19 -2.14 14.13
C THR A 229 -2.40 -1.61 15.33
N ILE A 230 -2.95 -0.63 16.03
CA ILE A 230 -2.33 -0.09 17.25
C ILE A 230 -2.27 -1.15 18.35
N GLU A 231 -3.26 -2.04 18.39
CA GLU A 231 -3.32 -3.18 19.31
C GLU A 231 -2.18 -4.17 19.03
N GLU A 232 -1.96 -4.54 17.77
CA GLU A 232 -0.82 -5.38 17.36
C GLU A 232 0.52 -4.70 17.72
N LEU A 233 0.65 -3.39 17.47
CA LEU A 233 1.84 -2.62 17.80
C LEU A 233 2.14 -2.63 19.31
N LYS A 234 1.12 -2.41 20.15
CA LYS A 234 1.22 -2.46 21.62
C LYS A 234 1.71 -3.80 22.14
N ILE A 235 1.20 -4.89 21.57
CA ILE A 235 1.65 -6.25 21.91
C ILE A 235 3.14 -6.41 21.58
N LYS A 236 3.60 -5.90 20.43
CA LYS A 236 5.01 -6.00 20.00
C LYS A 236 5.96 -5.16 20.85
N THR A 237 5.51 -4.01 21.34
CA THR A 237 6.32 -3.09 22.15
C THR A 237 6.26 -3.40 23.65
N GLY A 238 5.37 -4.29 24.07
CA GLY A 238 5.12 -4.58 25.49
C GLY A 238 4.39 -3.45 26.22
N TYR A 239 3.75 -2.55 25.47
CA TYR A 239 3.01 -1.41 26.03
C TYR A 239 1.54 -1.81 26.23
N ILE A 240 1.25 -2.31 27.43
CA ILE A 240 -0.08 -2.81 27.85
C ILE A 240 -0.93 -1.67 28.41
#